data_AF-A0A7L1UQF1-F1
#
_entry.id   AF-A0A7L1UQF1-F1
#
_cell.length_a   1.000
_cell.length_b   1.000
_cell.length_c   1.000
_cell.angle_alpha   90.00
_cell.angle_beta   90.00
_cell.angle_gamma   90.00
#
_symmetry.space_group_name_H-M   'P 1'
#
loop_
_entity.id
_entity.type
_entity.pdbx_description
1 polymer ?
#
loop_
_entity_poly.entity_id
_entity_poly.type
_entity_poly.pdbx_seq_one_letter_code
_entity_poly.pdbx_strand_id
1 'polypeptide(L)'
;SLHRIKASGLKLQLCTNETQATREDFVRKLRALGFDVSVAEVTAPAPAACRLLKERGLRPHLLVHDDLVPEFAEIDKTNPNCVVLGDAAENFTYANLNEAFRLLIGMEKPVLISLGKGRYYKETDGLKLDVGAYMKALEYACDVQAEVVGKPAKTFFESALAELGVPAEQAIMIGDDIVSDVGGAQQCGMRALQVRTGKYRPSDENHPLVKPDAYVNNLAEAVDIILQQL
;
A
#
# COMPACT_ATOMS: atom_id res chain seq x y z
N SER A 1 10.84 -2.54 19.75
CA SER A 1 11.12 -1.34 18.94
C SER A 1 9.98 -0.33 18.96
N LEU A 2 8.75 -0.66 18.57
CA LEU A 2 7.62 0.29 18.53
C LEU A 2 7.35 1.01 19.87
N HIS A 3 7.33 0.26 20.98
CA HIS A 3 7.17 0.85 22.32
C HIS A 3 8.22 1.93 22.61
N ARG A 4 9.47 1.76 22.15
CA ARG A 4 10.55 2.73 22.37
C ARG A 4 10.33 4.02 21.56
N ILE A 5 9.83 3.92 20.32
CA ILE A 5 9.42 5.10 19.53
C ILE A 5 8.27 5.83 20.22
N LYS A 6 7.23 5.11 20.63
CA LYS A 6 6.08 5.72 21.33
C LYS A 6 6.50 6.43 22.62
N ALA A 7 7.40 5.81 23.38
CA ALA A 7 7.92 6.37 24.63
C ALA A 7 8.84 7.60 24.42
N SER A 8 9.38 7.82 23.22
CA SER A 8 10.25 8.97 22.92
C SER A 8 9.48 10.24 22.52
N GLY A 9 8.15 10.17 22.45
CA GLY A 9 7.30 11.28 22.01
C GLY A 9 7.25 11.49 20.49
N LEU A 10 7.92 10.62 19.72
CA LEU A 10 7.78 10.62 18.26
C LEU A 10 6.42 10.07 17.84
N LYS A 11 5.85 10.66 16.79
CA LYS A 11 4.66 10.12 16.14
C LYS A 11 5.03 8.90 15.29
N LEU A 12 4.13 7.93 15.18
CA LEU A 12 4.33 6.69 14.44
C LEU A 12 3.12 6.42 13.55
N GLN A 13 3.37 6.11 12.27
CA GLN A 13 2.38 5.58 11.36
C GLN A 13 2.89 4.28 10.75
N LEU A 14 2.04 3.26 10.69
CA LEU A 14 2.29 1.98 10.04
C LEU A 14 1.72 2.02 8.62
N CYS A 15 2.62 2.04 7.65
CA CYS A 15 2.29 2.14 6.23
C CYS A 15 2.30 0.74 5.58
N THR A 16 1.12 0.19 5.29
CA THR A 16 0.98 -1.15 4.69
C THR A 16 0.41 -1.09 3.27
N ASN A 17 0.76 -2.09 2.46
CA ASN A 17 0.10 -2.39 1.18
C ASN A 17 -0.89 -3.56 1.33
N GLU A 18 -1.40 -3.80 2.54
CA GLU A 18 -2.43 -4.81 2.80
C GLU A 18 -3.68 -4.50 1.98
N THR A 19 -4.09 -5.45 1.15
CA THR A 19 -5.28 -5.36 0.29
C THR A 19 -6.16 -6.61 0.36
N GLN A 20 -5.88 -7.52 1.29
CA GLN A 20 -6.69 -8.70 1.49
C GLN A 20 -7.61 -8.58 2.71
N ALA A 21 -7.31 -7.70 3.68
CA ALA A 21 -8.08 -7.57 4.91
C ALA A 21 -8.30 -6.11 5.33
N THR A 22 -9.32 -5.87 6.17
CA THR A 22 -9.58 -4.56 6.78
C THR A 22 -8.43 -4.09 7.68
N ARG A 23 -8.33 -2.77 7.90
CA ARG A 23 -7.40 -2.20 8.89
C ARG A 23 -7.68 -2.71 10.30
N GLU A 24 -8.95 -2.92 10.66
CA GLU A 24 -9.35 -3.50 11.94
C GLU A 24 -8.78 -4.89 12.13
N ASP A 25 -8.87 -5.75 11.11
CA ASP A 25 -8.34 -7.11 11.15
C ASP A 25 -6.81 -7.12 11.16
N PHE A 26 -6.18 -6.25 10.38
CA PHE A 26 -4.73 -6.04 10.39
C PHE A 26 -4.22 -5.63 11.79
N VAL A 27 -4.87 -4.65 12.42
CA VAL A 27 -4.57 -4.23 13.79
C VAL A 27 -4.82 -5.36 14.80
N ARG A 28 -5.90 -6.14 14.64
CA ARG A 28 -6.18 -7.28 15.50
C ARG A 28 -5.06 -8.32 15.44
N LYS A 29 -4.56 -8.63 14.23
CA LYS A 29 -3.41 -9.53 14.02
C LYS A 29 -2.15 -8.98 14.71
N LEU A 30 -1.83 -7.70 14.54
CA LEU A 30 -0.66 -7.09 15.20
C LEU A 30 -0.78 -7.10 16.73
N ARG A 31 -1.96 -6.82 17.29
CA ARG A 31 -2.21 -6.90 18.73
C ARG A 31 -2.04 -8.31 19.28
N ALA A 32 -2.49 -9.32 18.54
CA ALA A 32 -2.28 -10.73 18.91
C ALA A 32 -0.79 -11.12 18.95
N LEU A 33 0.06 -10.44 18.17
CA LEU A 33 1.52 -10.58 18.19
C LEU A 33 2.20 -9.74 19.29
N GLY A 34 1.42 -9.03 20.13
CA GLY A 34 1.93 -8.23 21.24
C GLY A 34 2.29 -6.78 20.88
N PHE A 35 1.90 -6.30 19.69
CA PHE A 35 2.09 -4.88 19.33
C PHE A 35 0.95 -4.02 19.85
N ASP A 36 1.29 -2.97 20.60
CA ASP A 36 0.35 -1.91 20.98
C ASP A 36 0.18 -0.94 19.81
N VAL A 37 -0.85 -1.17 18.98
CA VAL A 37 -1.17 -0.38 17.78
C VAL A 37 -2.68 -0.16 17.68
N SER A 38 -3.09 0.93 17.06
CA SER A 38 -4.50 1.28 16.81
C SER A 38 -4.78 1.47 15.32
N VAL A 39 -6.05 1.46 14.92
CA VAL A 39 -6.47 1.64 13.51
C VAL A 39 -6.06 3.02 12.98
N ALA A 40 -6.05 4.04 13.85
CA ALA A 40 -5.61 5.39 13.47
C ALA A 40 -4.11 5.45 13.12
N GLU A 41 -3.31 4.53 13.64
CA GLU A 41 -1.88 4.43 13.37
C GLU A 41 -1.58 3.57 12.12
N VAL A 42 -2.59 3.18 11.35
CA VAL A 42 -2.42 2.36 10.14
C VAL A 42 -2.92 3.12 8.90
N THR A 43 -2.00 3.37 7.98
CA THR A 43 -2.30 3.85 6.63
C THR A 43 -2.25 2.66 5.68
N ALA A 44 -3.36 2.45 4.95
CA ALA A 44 -3.54 1.37 3.98
C ALA A 44 -4.19 1.92 2.69
N PRO A 45 -4.13 1.20 1.56
CA PRO A 45 -4.61 1.72 0.28
C PRO A 45 -6.14 1.84 0.18
N ALA A 46 -6.90 0.94 0.82
CA ALA A 46 -8.36 0.91 0.69
C ALA A 46 -9.05 2.21 1.18
N PRO A 47 -8.73 2.78 2.35
CA PRO A 47 -9.24 4.09 2.76
C PRO A 47 -8.94 5.21 1.76
N ALA A 48 -7.75 5.20 1.15
CA ALA A 48 -7.38 6.18 0.13
C ALA A 48 -8.24 6.04 -1.14
N ALA A 49 -8.49 4.80 -1.58
CA ALA A 49 -9.45 4.54 -2.66
C ALA A 49 -10.86 4.99 -2.29
N CYS A 50 -11.35 4.71 -1.08
CA CYS A 50 -12.67 5.15 -0.64
C CYS A 50 -12.82 6.68 -0.67
N ARG A 51 -11.81 7.45 -0.25
CA ARG A 51 -11.82 8.92 -0.36
C ARG A 51 -11.86 9.37 -1.81
N LEU A 52 -11.00 8.79 -2.66
CA LEU A 52 -10.96 9.06 -4.09
C LEU A 52 -12.31 8.83 -4.78
N LEU A 53 -12.96 7.71 -4.45
CA LEU A 53 -14.27 7.35 -5.00
C LEU A 53 -15.34 8.35 -4.57
N LYS A 54 -15.37 8.74 -3.29
CA LYS A 54 -16.31 9.74 -2.76
C LYS A 54 -16.10 11.11 -3.40
N GLU A 55 -14.86 11.58 -3.49
CA GLU A 55 -14.51 12.89 -4.08
C GLU A 55 -14.90 13.00 -5.56
N ARG A 56 -14.78 11.90 -6.31
CA ARG A 56 -15.06 11.87 -7.75
C ARG A 56 -16.46 11.35 -8.10
N GLY A 57 -17.28 10.99 -7.11
CA GLY A 57 -18.61 10.42 -7.34
C GLY A 57 -18.57 9.09 -8.11
N LEU A 58 -17.52 8.30 -7.92
CA LEU A 58 -17.31 7.01 -8.57
C LEU A 58 -18.00 5.89 -7.78
N ARG A 59 -18.54 4.93 -8.52
CA ARG A 59 -19.20 3.71 -8.03
C ARG A 59 -18.44 2.50 -8.58
N PRO A 60 -17.72 1.76 -7.75
CA PRO A 60 -16.80 0.75 -8.25
C PRO A 60 -17.49 -0.59 -8.46
N HIS A 61 -17.05 -1.29 -9.49
CA HIS A 61 -17.00 -2.75 -9.47
C HIS A 61 -15.73 -3.15 -8.73
N LEU A 62 -15.89 -3.91 -7.64
CA LEU A 62 -14.78 -4.33 -6.80
C LEU A 62 -14.27 -5.70 -7.25
N LEU A 63 -13.00 -5.77 -7.62
CA LEU A 63 -12.26 -7.03 -7.74
C LEU A 63 -11.15 -7.02 -6.69
N VAL A 64 -11.53 -7.43 -5.48
CA VAL A 64 -10.70 -7.43 -4.26
C VAL A 64 -10.94 -8.72 -3.47
N HIS A 65 -10.16 -8.97 -2.42
CA HIS A 65 -10.43 -10.06 -1.49
C HIS A 65 -11.73 -9.82 -0.70
N ASP A 66 -12.45 -10.89 -0.38
CA ASP A 66 -13.74 -10.81 0.32
C ASP A 66 -13.60 -10.14 1.71
N ASP A 67 -12.51 -10.43 2.43
CA ASP A 67 -12.23 -9.81 3.73
C ASP A 67 -11.89 -8.30 3.64
N LEU A 68 -11.62 -7.76 2.44
CA LEU A 68 -11.43 -6.32 2.23
C LEU A 68 -12.74 -5.59 1.92
N VAL A 69 -13.76 -6.28 1.40
CA VAL A 69 -15.05 -5.69 1.01
C VAL A 69 -15.67 -4.78 2.10
N PRO A 70 -15.59 -5.11 3.40
CA PRO A 70 -16.11 -4.23 4.45
C PRO A 70 -15.51 -2.81 4.50
N GLU A 71 -14.25 -2.59 4.06
CA GLU A 71 -13.64 -1.25 3.97
C GLU A 71 -14.39 -0.33 2.98
N PHE A 72 -15.12 -0.94 2.04
CA PHE A 72 -15.91 -0.23 1.03
C PHE A 72 -17.39 -0.18 1.38
N ALA A 73 -17.82 -0.56 2.60
CA ALA A 73 -19.24 -0.70 2.95
C ALA A 73 -20.08 0.56 2.66
N GLU A 74 -19.51 1.75 2.89
CA GLU A 74 -20.18 3.04 2.67
C GLU A 74 -20.16 3.54 1.21
N ILE A 75 -19.46 2.84 0.31
CA ILE A 75 -19.35 3.23 -1.10
C ILE A 75 -20.51 2.65 -1.89
N ASP A 76 -21.22 3.48 -2.66
CA ASP A 76 -22.23 3.01 -3.60
C ASP A 76 -21.57 2.22 -4.73
N LYS A 77 -22.08 1.00 -4.99
CA LYS A 77 -21.57 0.07 -6.02
C LYS A 77 -22.62 -0.17 -7.13
N THR A 78 -23.77 0.48 -7.05
CA THR A 78 -24.84 0.31 -8.04
C THR A 78 -24.40 0.94 -9.36
N ASN A 79 -24.77 0.32 -10.49
CA ASN A 79 -24.40 0.79 -11.84
C ASN A 79 -22.93 1.27 -11.94
N PRO A 80 -21.96 0.35 -11.83
CA PRO A 80 -20.54 0.69 -11.74
C PRO A 80 -20.05 1.58 -12.89
N ASN A 81 -19.25 2.60 -12.55
CA ASN A 81 -18.60 3.50 -13.51
C ASN A 81 -17.07 3.54 -13.35
N CYS A 82 -16.50 2.65 -12.55
CA CYS A 82 -15.07 2.39 -12.47
C CYS A 82 -14.83 0.95 -11.98
N VAL A 83 -13.58 0.48 -12.07
CA VAL A 83 -13.13 -0.77 -11.47
C VAL A 83 -12.07 -0.45 -10.41
N VAL A 84 -12.20 -1.07 -9.23
CA VAL A 84 -11.15 -1.05 -8.19
C VAL A 84 -10.58 -2.46 -8.07
N LEU A 85 -9.26 -2.55 -8.21
CA LEU A 85 -8.50 -3.80 -8.16
C LEU A 85 -7.63 -3.83 -6.90
N GLY A 86 -7.78 -4.87 -6.09
CA GLY A 86 -6.88 -5.22 -4.99
C GLY A 86 -6.39 -6.65 -5.15
N ASP A 87 -5.47 -7.12 -4.31
CA ASP A 87 -5.14 -8.54 -4.30
C ASP A 87 -6.40 -9.35 -3.92
N ALA A 88 -6.97 -10.02 -4.91
CA ALA A 88 -8.20 -10.78 -4.81
C ALA A 88 -7.94 -12.29 -4.61
N ALA A 89 -6.66 -12.70 -4.52
CA ALA A 89 -6.25 -14.09 -4.37
C ALA A 89 -6.99 -15.03 -5.36
N GLU A 90 -7.73 -16.02 -4.84
CA GLU A 90 -8.49 -16.99 -5.65
C GLU A 90 -9.61 -16.35 -6.50
N ASN A 91 -10.02 -15.12 -6.18
CA ASN A 91 -10.98 -14.37 -7.00
C ASN A 91 -10.37 -13.81 -8.30
N PHE A 92 -9.06 -13.93 -8.52
CA PHE A 92 -8.43 -13.63 -9.82
C PHE A 92 -8.67 -14.73 -10.86
N THR A 93 -9.94 -15.04 -11.09
CA THR A 93 -10.38 -15.98 -12.11
C THR A 93 -10.52 -15.28 -13.47
N TYR A 94 -10.48 -16.05 -14.55
CA TYR A 94 -10.78 -15.54 -15.89
C TYR A 94 -12.16 -14.86 -15.93
N ALA A 95 -13.17 -15.46 -15.29
CA ALA A 95 -14.53 -14.93 -15.26
C ALA A 95 -14.58 -13.52 -14.65
N ASN A 96 -13.98 -13.34 -13.46
CA ASN A 96 -14.00 -12.06 -12.75
C ASN A 96 -13.17 -10.98 -13.48
N LEU A 97 -12.01 -11.34 -14.01
CA LEU A 97 -11.20 -10.43 -14.83
C LEU A 97 -11.92 -10.01 -16.11
N ASN A 98 -12.61 -10.95 -16.76
CA ASN A 98 -13.36 -10.68 -17.98
C ASN A 98 -14.61 -9.81 -17.72
N GLU A 99 -15.22 -9.91 -16.53
CA GLU A 99 -16.28 -8.99 -16.10
C GLU A 99 -15.73 -7.57 -15.92
N ALA A 100 -14.64 -7.40 -15.18
CA ALA A 100 -13.96 -6.12 -15.02
C ALA A 100 -13.54 -5.51 -16.37
N PHE A 101 -12.99 -6.33 -17.27
CA PHE A 101 -12.65 -5.93 -18.64
C PHE A 101 -13.88 -5.42 -19.42
N ARG A 102 -14.99 -6.18 -19.42
CA ARG A 102 -16.22 -5.80 -20.14
C ARG A 102 -16.80 -4.48 -19.63
N LEU A 103 -16.72 -4.24 -18.32
CA LEU A 103 -17.11 -2.97 -17.73
C LEU A 103 -16.21 -1.84 -18.24
N LEU A 104 -14.89 -1.98 -18.13
CA LEU A 104 -13.93 -0.96 -18.56
C LEU A 104 -14.07 -0.64 -20.06
N ILE A 105 -14.06 -1.64 -20.93
CA ILE A 105 -14.10 -1.42 -22.39
C ILE A 105 -15.44 -0.83 -22.87
N GLY A 106 -16.51 -1.00 -22.08
CA GLY A 106 -17.83 -0.43 -22.36
C GLY A 106 -18.01 1.02 -21.87
N MET A 107 -17.08 1.54 -21.06
CA MET A 107 -17.15 2.91 -20.55
C MET A 107 -16.63 3.91 -21.58
N GLU A 108 -17.30 5.06 -21.72
CA GLU A 108 -16.78 6.18 -22.52
C GLU A 108 -15.46 6.72 -21.96
N LYS A 109 -15.32 6.70 -20.63
CA LYS A 109 -14.12 7.12 -19.90
C LYS A 109 -13.79 6.06 -18.85
N PRO A 110 -13.06 4.99 -19.22
CA PRO A 110 -12.72 3.92 -18.30
C PRO A 110 -11.85 4.43 -17.16
N VAL A 111 -12.23 4.09 -15.94
CA VAL A 111 -11.47 4.41 -14.73
C VAL A 111 -11.08 3.09 -14.05
N LEU A 112 -9.79 2.79 -14.07
CA LEU A 112 -9.19 1.65 -13.37
C LEU A 112 -8.37 2.17 -12.20
N ILE A 113 -8.73 1.79 -10.98
CA ILE A 113 -8.00 2.12 -9.75
C ILE A 113 -7.38 0.84 -9.22
N SER A 114 -6.10 0.87 -8.89
CA SER A 114 -5.40 -0.27 -8.28
C SER A 114 -4.90 0.06 -6.88
N LEU A 115 -5.21 -0.79 -5.91
CA LEU A 115 -4.78 -0.64 -4.52
C LEU A 115 -3.28 -0.89 -4.34
N GLY A 116 -2.62 -1.50 -5.32
CA GLY A 116 -1.19 -1.71 -5.36
C GLY A 116 -0.66 -1.91 -6.77
N LYS A 117 0.66 -2.05 -6.91
CA LYS A 117 1.31 -2.39 -8.19
C LYS A 117 2.43 -3.42 -8.04
N GLY A 118 2.41 -4.16 -6.93
CA GLY A 118 3.40 -5.17 -6.64
C GLY A 118 3.38 -6.26 -7.71
N ARG A 119 4.56 -6.81 -8.02
CA ARG A 119 4.69 -7.88 -9.02
C ARG A 119 4.40 -9.25 -8.41
N TYR A 120 4.89 -9.45 -7.19
CA TYR A 120 4.77 -10.67 -6.42
C TYR A 120 5.08 -10.38 -4.94
N TYR A 121 4.69 -11.30 -4.06
CA TYR A 121 5.11 -11.35 -2.66
C TYR A 121 5.56 -12.77 -2.29
N LYS A 122 6.15 -12.92 -1.10
CA LYS A 122 6.66 -14.21 -0.60
C LYS A 122 5.80 -14.68 0.57
N GLU A 123 5.31 -15.90 0.46
CA GLU A 123 4.66 -16.65 1.53
C GLU A 123 5.51 -17.85 1.98
N THR A 124 4.98 -18.66 2.91
CA THR A 124 5.65 -19.85 3.45
C THR A 124 5.88 -20.93 2.39
N ASP A 125 5.01 -21.01 1.39
CA ASP A 125 5.03 -22.02 0.32
C ASP A 125 5.73 -21.54 -0.96
N GLY A 126 6.02 -20.25 -1.11
CA GLY A 126 6.75 -19.73 -2.26
C GLY A 126 6.46 -18.28 -2.61
N LEU A 127 6.79 -17.92 -3.86
CA LEU A 127 6.42 -16.62 -4.44
C LEU A 127 5.00 -16.71 -4.99
N LYS A 128 4.18 -15.71 -4.67
CA LYS A 128 2.81 -15.55 -5.16
C LYS A 128 2.70 -14.30 -6.03
N LEU A 129 1.89 -14.37 -7.10
CA LEU A 129 1.57 -13.20 -7.91
C LEU A 129 0.82 -12.17 -7.07
N ASP A 130 1.07 -10.90 -7.35
CA ASP A 130 0.43 -9.76 -6.69
C ASP A 130 -0.44 -9.01 -7.71
N VAL A 131 -1.26 -8.08 -7.23
CA VAL A 131 -2.27 -7.32 -8.00
C VAL A 131 -1.73 -6.67 -9.27
N GLY A 132 -0.45 -6.30 -9.30
CA GLY A 132 0.18 -5.63 -10.44
C GLY A 132 0.18 -6.45 -11.73
N ALA A 133 0.22 -7.78 -11.65
CA ALA A 133 0.12 -8.64 -12.83
C ALA A 133 -1.26 -8.54 -13.49
N TYR A 134 -2.31 -8.59 -12.68
CA TYR A 134 -3.71 -8.51 -13.11
C TYR A 134 -4.11 -7.09 -13.53
N MET A 135 -3.58 -6.08 -12.83
CA MET A 135 -3.68 -4.67 -13.21
C MET A 135 -3.14 -4.47 -14.63
N LYS A 136 -1.93 -4.97 -14.93
CA LYS A 136 -1.31 -4.85 -16.25
C LYS A 136 -2.10 -5.59 -17.34
N ALA A 137 -2.74 -6.72 -17.02
CA ALA A 137 -3.61 -7.41 -17.95
C ALA A 137 -4.83 -6.56 -18.37
N LEU A 138 -5.48 -5.89 -17.41
CA LEU A 138 -6.61 -5.00 -17.68
C LEU A 138 -6.19 -3.71 -18.38
N GLU A 139 -5.06 -3.11 -17.98
CA GLU A 139 -4.47 -1.95 -18.67
C GLU A 139 -4.21 -2.27 -20.14
N TYR A 140 -3.59 -3.42 -20.41
CA TYR A 140 -3.29 -3.86 -21.78
C TYR A 140 -4.57 -4.14 -22.58
N ALA A 141 -5.55 -4.84 -22.00
CA ALA A 141 -6.77 -5.21 -22.69
C ALA A 141 -7.68 -4.02 -23.01
N CYS A 142 -7.66 -2.97 -22.18
CA CYS A 142 -8.53 -1.79 -22.34
C CYS A 142 -7.83 -0.56 -22.92
N ASP A 143 -6.52 -0.61 -23.14
CA ASP A 143 -5.68 0.55 -23.49
C ASP A 143 -5.83 1.72 -22.50
N VAL A 144 -5.75 1.40 -21.20
CA VAL A 144 -5.86 2.38 -20.10
C VAL A 144 -4.64 2.31 -19.19
N GLN A 145 -4.45 3.34 -18.38
CA GLN A 145 -3.49 3.32 -17.27
C GLN A 145 -4.24 3.33 -15.95
N ALA A 146 -3.85 2.44 -15.03
CA ALA A 146 -4.44 2.35 -13.71
C ALA A 146 -3.94 3.49 -12.81
N GLU A 147 -4.84 4.08 -12.05
CA GLU A 147 -4.48 4.98 -10.95
C GLU A 147 -4.13 4.15 -9.71
N VAL A 148 -2.85 4.13 -9.34
CA VAL A 148 -2.37 3.37 -8.19
C VAL A 148 -2.47 4.22 -6.92
N VAL A 149 -3.19 3.74 -5.91
CA VAL A 149 -3.38 4.46 -4.63
C VAL A 149 -2.45 4.00 -3.49
N GLY A 150 -1.80 2.83 -3.63
CA GLY A 150 -0.84 2.31 -2.67
C GLY A 150 0.61 2.76 -2.94
N LYS A 151 1.55 2.37 -2.06
CA LYS A 151 2.99 2.63 -2.27
C LYS A 151 3.46 2.07 -3.63
N PRO A 152 4.30 2.79 -4.40
CA PRO A 152 5.01 4.04 -4.09
C PRO A 152 4.28 5.32 -4.52
N ALA A 153 2.95 5.32 -4.67
CA ALA A 153 2.25 6.53 -5.09
C ALA A 153 2.49 7.68 -4.11
N LYS A 154 2.82 8.87 -4.62
CA LYS A 154 3.09 10.06 -3.81
C LYS A 154 1.92 10.37 -2.86
N THR A 155 0.70 10.25 -3.37
CA THR A 155 -0.55 10.46 -2.65
C THR A 155 -0.70 9.56 -1.42
N PHE A 156 -0.11 8.36 -1.43
CA PHE A 156 -0.11 7.46 -0.27
C PHE A 156 0.70 8.06 0.89
N PHE A 157 1.92 8.52 0.62
CA PHE A 157 2.79 9.11 1.65
C PHE A 157 2.28 10.46 2.10
N GLU A 158 1.75 11.29 1.18
CA GLU A 158 1.10 12.56 1.52
C GLU A 158 -0.09 12.34 2.46
N SER A 159 -0.89 11.29 2.24
CA SER A 159 -1.95 10.89 3.17
C SER A 159 -1.42 10.49 4.54
N ALA A 160 -0.37 9.67 4.60
CA ALA A 160 0.23 9.25 5.87
C ALA A 160 0.80 10.44 6.66
N LEU A 161 1.45 11.39 5.97
CA LEU A 161 1.98 12.62 6.56
C LEU A 161 0.86 13.54 7.07
N ALA A 162 -0.24 13.66 6.31
CA ALA A 162 -1.42 14.42 6.72
C ALA A 162 -2.09 13.79 7.95
N GLU A 163 -2.23 12.47 8.01
CA GLU A 163 -2.74 11.72 9.16
C GLU A 163 -1.86 11.94 10.41
N LEU A 164 -0.53 11.95 10.23
CA LEU A 164 0.43 12.27 11.30
C LEU A 164 0.44 13.75 11.67
N GLY A 165 0.03 14.65 10.78
CA GLY A 165 0.16 16.09 10.94
C GLY A 165 1.63 16.52 11.07
N VAL A 166 2.50 16.04 10.18
CA VAL A 166 3.92 16.41 10.10
C VAL A 166 4.32 16.71 8.66
N PRO A 167 5.23 17.66 8.42
CA PRO A 167 5.79 17.88 7.09
C PRO A 167 6.76 16.74 6.70
N ALA A 168 6.94 16.52 5.40
CA ALA A 168 7.73 15.40 4.88
C ALA A 168 9.17 15.40 5.38
N GLU A 169 9.78 16.58 5.49
CA GLU A 169 11.17 16.78 5.90
C GLU A 169 11.41 16.38 7.38
N GLN A 170 10.34 16.29 8.16
CA GLN A 170 10.36 15.86 9.57
C GLN A 170 9.98 14.39 9.76
N ALA A 171 9.77 13.64 8.67
CA ALA A 171 9.41 12.24 8.72
C ALA A 171 10.53 11.35 8.15
N ILE A 172 10.62 10.13 8.69
CA ILE A 172 11.52 9.08 8.23
C ILE A 172 10.67 7.86 7.88
N MET A 173 10.75 7.39 6.64
CA MET A 173 10.20 6.09 6.24
C MET A 173 11.18 4.98 6.56
N ILE A 174 10.70 3.87 7.11
CA ILE A 174 11.49 2.65 7.31
C ILE A 174 10.80 1.53 6.56
N GLY A 175 11.48 0.90 5.61
CA GLY A 175 10.89 -0.14 4.77
C GLY A 175 11.91 -1.14 4.25
N ASP A 176 11.42 -2.27 3.77
CA ASP A 176 12.25 -3.33 3.18
C ASP A 176 12.26 -3.30 1.65
N ASP A 177 11.31 -2.61 1.01
CA ASP A 177 11.23 -2.46 -0.44
C ASP A 177 11.90 -1.16 -0.92
N ILE A 178 13.00 -1.30 -1.67
CA ILE A 178 13.79 -0.17 -2.17
C ILE A 178 12.98 0.78 -3.07
N VAL A 179 12.02 0.27 -3.85
CA VAL A 179 11.23 1.12 -4.77
C VAL A 179 9.97 1.59 -4.09
N SER A 180 9.20 0.67 -3.51
CA SER A 180 7.86 0.94 -2.98
C SER A 180 7.93 1.80 -1.72
N ASP A 181 8.82 1.49 -0.78
CA ASP A 181 8.92 2.19 0.49
C ASP A 181 9.91 3.35 0.41
N VAL A 182 11.16 3.05 0.08
CA VAL A 182 12.26 4.03 0.12
C VAL A 182 12.10 5.06 -1.00
N GLY A 183 12.06 4.59 -2.25
CA GLY A 183 11.93 5.48 -3.41
C GLY A 183 10.64 6.30 -3.39
N GLY A 184 9.53 5.68 -3.00
CA GLY A 184 8.24 6.37 -2.84
C GLY A 184 8.28 7.49 -1.79
N ALA A 185 8.86 7.22 -0.62
CA ALA A 185 8.99 8.22 0.44
C ALA A 185 9.91 9.39 0.04
N GLN A 186 11.05 9.10 -0.58
CA GLN A 186 12.01 10.13 -1.03
C GLN A 186 11.43 11.04 -2.10
N GLN A 187 10.58 10.53 -3.00
CA GLN A 187 9.84 11.36 -3.96
C GLN A 187 8.88 12.37 -3.29
N CYS A 188 8.54 12.14 -2.02
CA CYS A 188 7.72 13.04 -1.21
C CYS A 188 8.56 14.00 -0.36
N GLY A 189 9.89 13.92 -0.41
CA GLY A 189 10.80 14.73 0.42
C GLY A 189 11.09 14.15 1.80
N MET A 190 10.67 12.91 2.07
CA MET A 190 10.99 12.22 3.31
C MET A 190 12.41 11.65 3.28
N ARG A 191 13.05 11.55 4.45
CA ARG A 191 14.19 10.64 4.62
C ARG A 191 13.70 9.20 4.64
N ALA A 192 14.51 8.26 4.18
CA ALA A 192 14.14 6.85 4.13
C ALA A 192 15.31 5.91 4.48
N LEU A 193 15.04 4.94 5.35
CA LEU A 193 15.97 3.89 5.75
C LEU A 193 15.52 2.55 5.16
N GLN A 194 16.45 1.78 4.57
CA GLN A 194 16.15 0.42 4.14
C GLN A 194 16.60 -0.60 5.19
N VAL A 195 15.68 -1.47 5.61
CA VAL A 195 16.01 -2.62 6.48
C VAL A 195 16.41 -3.84 5.64
N ARG A 196 17.42 -4.60 6.08
CA ARG A 196 17.87 -5.85 5.42
C ARG A 196 17.03 -7.09 5.79
N THR A 197 15.78 -6.88 6.19
CA THR A 197 14.80 -7.93 6.49
C THR A 197 13.73 -8.01 5.39
N GLY A 198 12.89 -9.05 5.39
CA GLY A 198 11.71 -9.10 4.50
C GLY A 198 12.05 -9.29 3.02
N LYS A 199 11.58 -8.38 2.17
CA LYS A 199 11.74 -8.39 0.70
C LYS A 199 13.12 -7.97 0.24
N TYR A 200 13.95 -7.37 1.11
CA TYR A 200 15.30 -6.94 0.80
C TYR A 200 16.13 -8.01 0.06
N ARG A 201 16.90 -7.57 -0.94
CA ARG A 201 17.91 -8.36 -1.64
C ARG A 201 19.24 -7.62 -1.67
N PRO A 202 20.39 -8.32 -1.65
CA PRO A 202 21.70 -7.67 -1.81
C PRO A 202 21.85 -6.81 -3.08
N SER A 203 21.09 -7.12 -4.13
CA SER A 203 21.02 -6.30 -5.35
C SER A 203 20.43 -4.91 -5.12
N ASP A 204 19.60 -4.73 -4.09
CA ASP A 204 18.94 -3.45 -3.79
C ASP A 204 19.97 -2.38 -3.41
N GLU A 205 21.10 -2.77 -2.81
CA GLU A 205 22.19 -1.83 -2.47
C GLU A 205 22.82 -1.18 -3.71
N ASN A 206 22.66 -1.81 -4.88
CA ASN A 206 23.14 -1.34 -6.17
C ASN A 206 22.00 -0.84 -7.07
N HIS A 207 20.83 -0.50 -6.50
CA HIS A 207 19.69 -0.03 -7.28
C HIS A 207 20.08 1.25 -8.06
N PRO A 208 19.79 1.33 -9.37
CA PRO A 208 20.37 2.35 -10.24
C PRO A 208 19.83 3.77 -9.98
N LEU A 209 18.63 3.89 -9.39
CA LEU A 209 17.90 5.16 -9.29
C LEU A 209 17.53 5.57 -7.86
N VAL A 210 17.59 4.65 -6.90
CA VAL A 210 17.10 4.90 -5.53
C VAL A 210 18.23 4.54 -4.58
N LYS A 211 18.53 5.46 -3.65
CA LYS A 211 19.53 5.27 -2.62
C LYS A 211 18.92 5.72 -1.29
N PRO A 212 18.71 4.82 -0.32
CA PRO A 212 18.22 5.21 1.00
C PRO A 212 19.27 6.07 1.71
N ASP A 213 18.81 6.85 2.68
CA ASP A 213 19.67 7.65 3.56
C ASP A 213 20.59 6.76 4.41
N ALA A 214 20.15 5.54 4.74
CA ALA A 214 20.99 4.47 5.29
C ALA A 214 20.37 3.08 5.10
N TYR A 215 21.25 2.07 5.10
CA TYR A 215 20.90 0.66 5.23
C TYR A 215 21.12 0.21 6.66
N VAL A 216 20.15 -0.51 7.21
CA VAL A 216 20.20 -1.04 8.59
C VAL A 216 19.79 -2.52 8.58
N ASN A 217 20.26 -3.31 9.52
CA ASN A 217 20.04 -4.76 9.48
C ASN A 217 18.60 -5.15 9.81
N ASN A 218 17.91 -4.36 10.65
CA ASN A 218 16.53 -4.61 11.05
C ASN A 218 15.88 -3.35 11.65
N LEU A 219 14.59 -3.44 11.99
CA LEU A 219 13.84 -2.34 12.60
C LEU A 219 14.41 -1.89 13.95
N ALA A 220 14.98 -2.78 14.77
CA ALA A 220 15.52 -2.39 16.07
C ALA A 220 16.72 -1.45 15.92
N GLU A 221 17.64 -1.77 15.00
CA GLU A 221 18.78 -0.91 14.69
C GLU A 221 18.33 0.43 14.09
N ALA A 222 17.31 0.44 13.23
CA ALA A 222 16.72 1.68 12.72
C ALA A 222 16.24 2.59 13.87
N VAL A 223 15.53 2.01 14.85
CA VAL A 223 15.05 2.74 16.03
C VAL A 223 16.21 3.23 16.89
N ASP A 224 17.26 2.42 17.08
CA ASP A 224 18.44 2.84 17.85
C ASP A 224 19.10 4.09 17.26
N ILE A 225 19.30 4.10 15.94
CA ILE A 225 19.91 5.24 15.23
C ILE A 225 19.02 6.49 15.32
N ILE A 226 17.72 6.34 15.13
CA ILE A 226 16.78 7.48 15.20
C ILE A 226 16.76 8.09 16.59
N LEU A 227 16.71 7.27 17.63
CA LEU A 227 16.65 7.75 19.02
C LEU A 227 17.96 8.37 19.50
N GLN A 228 19.10 8.00 18.93
CA GLN A 228 20.40 8.63 19.22
C GLN A 228 20.53 10.04 18.64
N GLN A 229 19.67 10.42 17.69
CA GLN A 229 19.68 11.73 17.03
C GLN A 229 18.63 12.71 17.59
N LEU A 230 17.82 12.27 18.56
CA LEU A 230 16.89 13.12 19.31
C LEU A 230 17.60 13.83 20.46
#